data_AF-A0A382TTX9-F1
#
_entry.id   AF-A0A382TTX9-F1
#
_cell.length_a   1.000
_cell.length_b   1.000
_cell.length_c   1.000
_cell.angle_alpha   90.00
_cell.angle_beta   90.00
_cell.angle_gamma   90.00
#
_symmetry.space_group_name_H-M   'P 1'
#
loop_
_entity.id
_entity.type
_entity.pdbx_description
1 polymer ?
#
loop_
_entity_poly.entity_id
_entity_poly.type
_entity_poly.pdbx_seq_one_letter_code
_entity_poly.pdbx_strand_id
1 'polypeptide(L)' 'QDSTLAAAYSQLAASALGLSSIWIGMFNESKVKKIIGTKLRPTSILCIGYPVKKRPPKSRRQLKELIHVVD' A
#
# COMPACT_ATOMS: atom_id res chain seq x y z
N GLN A 1 -8.68 5.10 8.88
CA GLN A 1 -7.72 5.82 8.00
C GLN A 1 -6.30 5.60 8.48
N ASP A 2 -6.06 5.50 9.79
CA ASP A 2 -4.75 5.26 10.40
C ASP A 2 -4.01 4.04 9.84
N SER A 3 -4.71 2.94 9.55
CA SER A 3 -4.11 1.75 8.94
C SER A 3 -3.56 2.04 7.53
N THR A 4 -4.24 2.89 6.75
CA THR A 4 -3.76 3.34 5.43
C THR A 4 -2.52 4.19 5.56
N LEU A 5 -2.48 5.09 6.54
CA LEU A 5 -1.31 5.92 6.81
C LEU A 5 -0.10 5.08 7.23
N ALA A 6 -0.30 4.15 8.17
CA ALA A 6 0.73 3.23 8.63
C ALA A 6 1.28 2.36 7.49
N ALA A 7 0.40 1.83 6.63
CA ALA A 7 0.81 1.06 5.46
C ALA A 7 1.62 1.92 4.47
N ALA A 8 1.18 3.14 4.17
CA ALA A 8 1.88 4.05 3.26
C ALA A 8 3.29 4.40 3.76
N TYR A 9 3.45 4.76 5.04
CA TYR A 9 4.77 4.99 5.63
C TYR A 9 5.64 3.73 5.67
N SER A 10 5.04 2.56 5.92
CA SER A 10 5.77 1.28 5.85
C SER A 10 6.30 1.00 4.44
N GLN A 11 5.55 1.35 3.39
CA GLN A 11 6.02 1.23 2.01
C GLN A 11 7.21 2.16 1.72
N LEU A 12 7.20 3.39 2.25
CA LEU A 12 8.31 4.34 2.12
C LEU A 12 9.56 3.84 2.86
N ALA A 13 9.40 3.34 4.09
CA ALA A 13 10.50 2.77 4.87
C ALA A 13 11.11 1.55 4.16
N ALA A 14 10.28 0.64 3.64
CA ALA A 14 10.74 -0.50 2.85
C ALA A 14 11.58 -0.04 1.63
N SER A 15 11.11 0.99 0.90
CA SER A 15 11.85 1.55 -0.23
C SER A 15 13.20 2.14 0.18
N ALA A 16 13.27 2.85 1.32
CA ALA A 16 14.52 3.42 1.83
C ALA A 16 15.56 2.34 2.19
N LEU A 17 15.09 1.17 2.65
CA LEU A 17 15.92 0.01 2.96
C LEU A 17 16.28 -0.84 1.72
N GLY A 18 15.92 -0.40 0.51
CA GLY A 18 16.16 -1.15 -0.73
C GLY A 18 15.24 -2.36 -0.93
N LEU A 19 14.19 -2.50 -0.12
CA LEU A 19 13.17 -3.53 -0.26
C LEU A 19 12.09 -3.08 -1.26
N SER A 20 11.29 -4.04 -1.71
CA SER A 20 10.06 -3.78 -2.44
C SER A 20 8.85 -4.13 -1.59
N SER A 21 7.76 -3.41 -1.83
CA SER A 21 6.49 -3.61 -1.15
C SER A 21 5.31 -3.61 -2.12
N ILE A 22 4.24 -4.31 -1.75
CA ILE A 22 2.97 -4.29 -2.49
C ILE A 22 1.80 -4.19 -1.52
N TRP A 23 0.93 -3.20 -1.77
CA TRP A 23 -0.36 -3.08 -1.12
C TRP A 23 -1.38 -3.95 -1.86
N ILE A 24 -2.12 -4.78 -1.12
CA ILE A 24 -3.26 -5.55 -1.64
C ILE A 24 -4.52 -5.12 -0.88
N GLY A 25 -5.47 -4.54 -1.61
CA GLY A 25 -6.81 -4.18 -1.09
C GLY A 25 -7.93 -5.12 -1.55
N MET A 26 -7.65 -6.01 -2.50
CA MET A 26 -8.65 -6.92 -3.07
C MET A 26 -8.50 -8.32 -2.47
N PHE A 27 -9.16 -8.58 -1.35
CA PHE A 27 -9.20 -9.88 -0.68
C PHE A 27 -10.53 -10.07 0.07
N ASN A 28 -10.83 -11.32 0.47
CA ASN A 28 -12.01 -11.60 1.28
C ASN A 28 -11.72 -11.34 2.77
N GLU A 29 -12.17 -10.20 3.26
CA GLU A 29 -11.94 -9.75 4.64
C GLU A 29 -12.43 -10.76 5.68
N SER A 30 -13.61 -11.36 5.49
CA SER A 30 -14.20 -12.34 6.43
C SER A 30 -13.34 -13.60 6.53
N LYS A 31 -12.81 -14.10 5.40
CA LYS A 31 -11.90 -15.24 5.38
C LYS A 31 -10.59 -14.91 6.09
N VAL A 32 -9.97 -13.77 5.78
CA VAL A 32 -8.72 -13.34 6.43
C VAL A 32 -8.92 -13.18 7.93
N LYS A 33 -10.00 -12.52 8.35
CA LYS A 33 -10.36 -12.34 9.76
C LYS A 33 -10.44 -13.66 10.52
N LYS A 34 -11.06 -14.68 9.92
CA LYS A 34 -11.14 -16.04 10.49
C LYS A 34 -9.77 -16.70 10.58
N ILE A 35 -8.93 -16.57 9.55
CA ILE A 35 -7.59 -17.17 9.50
C ILE A 35 -6.68 -16.58 10.58
N ILE A 36 -6.66 -15.25 10.74
CA ILE A 36 -5.79 -14.58 11.72
C ILE A 36 -6.42 -14.46 13.11
N GLY A 37 -7.63 -14.97 13.32
CA GLY A 37 -8.30 -15.02 14.62
C GLY A 37 -8.58 -13.66 15.27
N THR A 38 -8.80 -12.60 14.48
CA THR A 38 -8.99 -11.25 15.02
C THR A 38 -10.46 -10.83 15.09
N LYS A 39 -10.79 -9.95 16.05
CA LYS A 39 -12.09 -9.25 16.09
C LYS A 39 -12.09 -7.99 15.21
N LEU A 40 -10.92 -7.49 14.84
CA LEU A 40 -10.76 -6.30 14.00
C LEU A 40 -11.12 -6.58 12.53
N ARG A 41 -11.32 -5.51 11.75
CA ARG A 41 -11.51 -5.59 10.30
C ARG A 41 -10.15 -5.47 9.61
N PRO A 42 -9.68 -6.49 8.86
CA PRO A 42 -8.47 -6.35 8.06
C PRO A 42 -8.71 -5.35 6.91
N THR A 43 -7.91 -4.28 6.83
CA THR A 43 -8.11 -3.22 5.81
C THR A 43 -7.22 -3.36 4.59
N SER A 44 -6.05 -3.98 4.75
CA SER A 44 -5.03 -4.11 3.70
C SER A 44 -4.08 -5.24 4.06
N ILE A 45 -3.52 -5.89 3.03
CA ILE A 45 -2.37 -6.78 3.19
C ILE A 45 -1.16 -6.06 2.60
N LEU A 46 -0.08 -5.97 3.37
CA LEU A 46 1.18 -5.36 2.95
C LEU A 46 2.27 -6.43 2.92
N CYS A 47 2.75 -6.77 1.72
CA CYS A 47 3.88 -7.68 1.56
C CYS A 47 5.17 -6.88 1.36
N ILE A 48 6.26 -7.31 1.98
CA ILE A 48 7.59 -6.67 1.91
C ILE A 48 8.64 -7.76 1.66
N GLY A 49 9.62 -7.48 0.80
CA GLY A 49 10.74 -8.40 0.57
C GLY A 49 11.77 -7.87 -0.42
N TYR A 50 12.75 -8.71 -0.73
CA TYR A 50 13.80 -8.41 -1.71
C TYR A 50 13.28 -8.63 -3.14
N PRO A 51 13.29 -7.61 -4.01
CA PRO A 51 12.81 -7.77 -5.38
C PRO A 51 13.80 -8.57 -6.24
N VAL A 52 13.28 -9.53 -7.00
CA VAL A 52 14.06 -10.20 -8.06
C VAL A 52 14.40 -9.23 -9.21
N LYS A 53 13.52 -8.26 -9.48
CA LYS A 53 13.72 -7.23 -10.51
C LYS A 53 13.14 -5.88 -10.08
N LYS A 54 13.93 -4.80 -10.19
CA LYS A 54 13.42 -3.44 -10.02
C LYS A 54 12.54 -3.04 -11.21
N ARG A 55 11.37 -2.48 -10.94
CA ARG A 55 10.45 -1.96 -11.96
C ARG A 55 10.56 -0.44 -12.03
N PRO A 56 10.52 0.17 -13.23
CA PRO A 56 10.45 1.61 -13.34
C PRO A 56 9.12 2.13 -12.76
N PRO A 57 9.06 3.40 -12.35
CA PRO A 57 7.83 4.04 -11.92
C PRO A 57 6.76 3.93 -13.01
N LYS A 58 5.52 3.61 -12.61
CA LYS A 58 4.37 3.73 -13.51
C LYS A 58 4.16 5.20 -13.90
N SER A 59 3.71 5.44 -15.12
CA SER A 59 3.27 6.78 -15.54
C SER A 59 2.20 7.32 -14.57
N ARG A 60 2.18 8.64 -14.40
CA ARG A 60 1.17 9.37 -13.63
C ARG A 60 0.44 10.31 -14.58
N ARG A 61 -0.82 10.61 -14.26
CA ARG A 61 -1.59 11.65 -14.96
C ARG A 61 -0.90 13.01 -14.77
N GLN A 62 -1.13 13.94 -15.69
CA GLN A 62 -0.54 15.26 -15.58
C GLN A 62 -1.11 15.99 -14.36
N LEU A 63 -0.26 16.71 -13.63
CA LEU A 63 -0.64 17.39 -12.38
C LEU A 63 -1.82 18.34 -12.58
N LYS A 64 -1.82 19.10 -13.69
CA LYS A 64 -2.88 20.06 -14.05
C LYS A 64 -4.27 19.42 -14.16
N GLU A 65 -4.37 18.12 -14.40
CA GLU A 65 -5.65 17.41 -14.45
C GLU A 65 -6.15 16.95 -13.07
N LEU A 66 -5.30 17.03 -12.04
CA LEU A 66 -5.54 16.48 -10.71
C LEU A 66 -5.73 17.56 -9.63
N ILE A 67 -5.34 18.80 -9.93
CA ILE A 67 -5.37 19.91 -8.96
C ILE A 67 -6.33 21.01 -9.39
N HIS A 68 -6.91 21.69 -8.40
CA HIS A 68 -7.62 22.94 -8.57
C HIS A 68 -6.90 23.98 -7.70
N VAL A 69 -6.47 25.10 -8.31
CA VAL A 69 -5.83 26.20 -7.60
C VAL A 69 -6.92 27.21 -7.25
N VAL A 70 -6.94 27.64 -5.99
CA VAL A 70 -7.84 28.66 -5.46
C VAL A 70 -6.99 29.85 -5.07
N ASP A 71 -7.36 31.03 -5.56
CA ASP A 71 -6.73 32.31 -5.24
C ASP A 71 -7.22 32.88 -3.89
#